data_AF-A0A9P7ZNM0-F1
#
_entry.id   AF-A0A9P7ZNM0-F1
#
_cell.length_a   1.000
_cell.length_b   1.000
_cell.length_c   1.000
_cell.angle_alpha   90.00
_cell.angle_beta   90.00
_cell.angle_gamma   90.00
#
_symmetry.space_group_name_H-M   'P 1'
#
loop_
_entity.id
_entity.type
_entity.pdbx_description
1 polymer ?
#
loop_
_entity_poly.entity_id
_entity_poly.type
_entity_poly.pdbx_seq_one_letter_code
_entity_poly.pdbx_strand_id
1 'polypeptide(L)'
;MEPSAQPPKADTRLPRKSGVVPPKTLRDRLLHRLPRYTGPYNVGYMDIEVPAREPRPVSGLKRGGKPVLRLDTVLMAIYYPAEIREDFKTSDGKEELHRIDWMPRPRFATSKGYAKMMNLPWPPVTGYLASTTLFTKLPAFRNAKLAQHWPEDMKNDSGPGGQAAREEESRTETNPKFPVIIFSHGLGGSRLCYSAICGELASFGFVVVALEHRDGSAARTYVSLPGNIEANEIESSTARIVANNDDDKEHGNKRVKRRKKQELNPYYVVDYILPKDNAQDTSPHNPKGVDHKLRTAQVALRLEEIKEAFHVLELLNQGGGEEIARINLRKKGNIGSSSLGLKGVDWDDWKDSMFLDGVTIMGHSFGGATTFQACREDQLSWIGQGVALDAWGNGTPVVGDAPEEKVSKPIISLSSEAFIHWKSNFDRIVGICGEARDARQLCWMLTIVGSTHLSMSDFSVLYPNWMSFFMKSMVNPERAFYLTIAATLEFLDTTLPPQQTKYNTWLNEQLLEAGDQTKPDETLFPDHAPDDKWVAVRLKIPNEFWARIRAWFRRLRARALCRATDELDMVNGLRDFSEQPEIWTHLRPTRSQVDAHMRRASSTGQGQRSSRASK
;
A
#
# COMPACT_ATOMS: atom_id res chain seq x y z
N MET A 1 19.74 18.53 -34.90
CA MET A 1 19.42 19.07 -33.57
C MET A 1 17.94 18.88 -33.39
N GLU A 2 17.54 17.79 -32.72
CA GLU A 2 16.14 17.63 -32.32
C GLU A 2 15.80 18.71 -31.29
N PRO A 3 14.60 19.31 -31.37
CA PRO A 3 14.18 20.30 -30.39
C PRO A 3 14.11 19.63 -29.02
N SER A 4 14.83 20.20 -28.05
CA SER A 4 14.71 19.87 -26.62
C SER A 4 13.23 19.86 -26.26
N ALA A 5 12.70 18.67 -25.96
CA ALA A 5 11.36 18.52 -25.44
C ALA A 5 11.26 19.35 -24.15
N GLN A 6 10.33 20.31 -24.10
CA GLN A 6 10.01 21.00 -22.86
C GLN A 6 9.65 19.93 -21.81
N PRO A 7 10.08 20.08 -20.54
CA PRO A 7 9.64 19.17 -19.50
C PRO A 7 8.11 19.11 -19.51
N PRO A 8 7.50 17.92 -19.36
CA PRO A 8 6.05 17.78 -19.38
C PRO A 8 5.47 18.77 -18.37
N LYS A 9 4.66 19.71 -18.86
CA LYS A 9 3.83 20.52 -17.96
C LYS A 9 2.89 19.52 -17.30
N ALA A 10 3.08 19.28 -16.00
CA ALA A 10 2.10 18.56 -15.19
C ALA A 10 0.71 19.06 -15.61
N ASP A 11 -0.20 18.17 -15.99
CA ASP A 11 -1.55 18.58 -16.36
C ASP A 11 -2.14 19.25 -15.11
N THR A 12 -2.19 20.58 -15.12
CA THR A 12 -2.64 21.42 -14.00
C THR A 12 -4.17 21.38 -13.84
N ARG A 13 -4.84 20.38 -14.41
CA ARG A 13 -6.26 20.15 -14.16
C ARG A 13 -6.41 19.86 -12.67
N LEU A 14 -7.23 20.69 -12.01
CA LEU A 14 -7.57 20.53 -10.60
C LEU A 14 -7.97 19.07 -10.34
N PRO A 15 -7.44 18.43 -9.26
CA PRO A 15 -7.79 17.07 -8.93
C PRO A 15 -9.31 16.95 -8.83
N ARG A 16 -9.84 15.90 -9.48
CA ARG A 16 -11.28 15.66 -9.59
C ARG A 16 -11.90 15.61 -8.20
N LYS A 17 -13.03 16.28 -8.01
CA LYS A 17 -13.80 16.13 -6.77
C LYS A 17 -14.58 14.83 -6.88
N SER A 18 -14.20 13.82 -6.10
CA SER A 18 -15.05 12.67 -5.81
C SER A 18 -16.47 13.14 -5.43
N GLY A 19 -17.50 12.44 -5.91
CA GLY A 19 -18.90 12.87 -5.85
C GLY A 19 -19.32 13.28 -4.44
N VAL A 20 -19.10 12.41 -3.46
CA VAL A 20 -19.36 12.72 -2.04
C VAL A 20 -18.09 13.02 -1.27
N VAL A 21 -17.93 14.28 -0.86
CA VAL A 21 -16.85 14.73 0.01
C VAL A 21 -17.22 14.46 1.46
N PRO A 22 -16.42 13.68 2.22
CA PRO A 22 -16.71 13.47 3.63
C PRO A 22 -16.72 14.80 4.41
N PRO A 23 -17.72 15.04 5.28
CA PRO A 23 -17.78 16.26 6.06
C PRO A 23 -16.55 16.34 6.97
N LYS A 24 -15.89 17.51 6.95
CA LYS A 24 -14.71 17.78 7.80
C LYS A 24 -15.12 17.78 9.26
N THR A 25 -14.58 16.85 10.05
CA THR A 25 -14.75 16.89 11.51
C THR A 25 -14.01 18.10 12.09
N LEU A 26 -14.36 18.53 13.31
CA LEU A 26 -13.59 19.57 14.02
C LEU A 26 -12.10 19.19 14.14
N ARG A 27 -11.83 17.89 14.31
CA ARG A 27 -10.47 17.35 14.36
C ARG A 27 -9.75 17.50 13.02
N ASP A 28 -10.42 17.21 11.90
CA ASP A 28 -9.86 17.34 10.54
C ASP A 28 -9.51 18.79 10.18
N ARG A 29 -10.08 19.78 10.90
CA ARG A 29 -9.79 21.20 10.72
C ARG A 29 -8.58 21.69 11.54
N LEU A 30 -8.25 21.00 12.63
CA LEU A 30 -7.24 21.45 13.61
C LEU A 30 -6.02 20.54 13.69
N LEU A 31 -6.13 19.28 13.28
CA LEU A 31 -5.10 18.25 13.38
C LEU A 31 -4.83 17.57 12.03
N HIS A 32 -3.98 16.55 12.05
CA HIS A 32 -3.53 15.81 10.87
C HIS A 32 -4.67 15.13 10.13
N ARG A 33 -4.65 15.26 8.80
CA ARG A 33 -5.62 14.68 7.87
C ARG A 33 -4.89 13.96 6.74
N LEU A 34 -5.57 12.98 6.15
CA LEU A 34 -5.13 12.36 4.91
C LEU A 34 -5.62 13.18 3.70
N PRO A 35 -4.88 13.17 2.56
CA PRO A 35 -5.32 13.80 1.32
C PRO A 35 -6.60 13.13 0.82
N ARG A 36 -7.38 13.86 0.02
CA ARG A 36 -8.55 13.28 -0.66
C ARG A 36 -8.07 12.43 -1.83
N TYR A 37 -8.91 11.46 -2.20
CA TYR A 37 -8.66 10.71 -3.42
C TYR A 37 -9.10 11.47 -4.67
N THR A 38 -8.34 11.37 -5.76
CA THR A 38 -8.53 12.21 -6.95
C THR A 38 -9.11 11.48 -8.16
N GLY A 39 -9.22 10.15 -8.09
CA GLY A 39 -9.83 9.36 -9.15
C GLY A 39 -11.35 9.56 -9.30
N PRO A 40 -11.95 9.03 -10.37
CA PRO A 40 -13.37 9.21 -10.69
C PRO A 40 -14.33 8.55 -9.68
N TYR A 41 -13.90 7.55 -8.92
CA TYR A 41 -14.75 6.83 -7.98
C TYR A 41 -14.60 7.36 -6.55
N ASN A 42 -15.70 7.37 -5.80
CA ASN A 42 -15.61 7.34 -4.35
C ASN A 42 -14.98 6.00 -3.90
N VAL A 43 -14.48 5.93 -2.65
CA VAL A 43 -13.76 4.74 -2.17
C VAL A 43 -14.50 4.08 -1.02
N GLY A 44 -14.85 2.82 -1.24
CA GLY A 44 -15.36 1.91 -0.23
C GLY A 44 -14.22 1.24 0.54
N TYR A 45 -14.53 0.76 1.74
CA TYR A 45 -13.58 0.05 2.59
C TYR A 45 -14.30 -1.07 3.34
N MET A 46 -13.67 -2.23 3.46
CA MET A 46 -14.05 -3.26 4.43
C MET A 46 -12.84 -3.98 5.02
N ASP A 47 -13.01 -4.63 6.17
CA ASP A 47 -12.02 -5.48 6.81
C ASP A 47 -12.51 -6.92 6.97
N ILE A 48 -11.71 -7.85 6.43
CA ILE A 48 -11.98 -9.28 6.44
C ILE A 48 -10.84 -9.98 7.17
N GLU A 49 -11.16 -10.73 8.23
CA GLU A 49 -10.25 -11.68 8.86
C GLU A 49 -10.89 -13.06 8.80
N VAL A 50 -10.25 -14.02 8.12
CA VAL A 50 -10.75 -15.40 8.06
C VAL A 50 -9.68 -16.37 8.56
N PRO A 51 -10.08 -17.52 9.12
CA PRO A 51 -9.15 -18.61 9.41
C PRO A 51 -8.41 -19.03 8.13
N ALA A 52 -7.12 -19.32 8.24
CA ALA A 52 -6.38 -19.94 7.15
C ALA A 52 -6.92 -21.35 6.89
N ARG A 53 -6.89 -21.81 5.63
CA ARG A 53 -7.33 -23.17 5.27
C ARG A 53 -6.49 -24.25 5.94
N GLU A 54 -5.18 -24.01 6.09
CA GLU A 54 -4.23 -24.91 6.74
C GLU A 54 -3.44 -24.18 7.85
N PRO A 55 -4.02 -24.00 9.05
CA PRO A 55 -3.33 -23.35 10.17
C PRO A 55 -2.08 -24.12 10.61
N ARG A 56 -0.91 -23.48 10.56
CA ARG A 56 0.37 -24.17 10.85
C ARG A 56 1.53 -23.20 11.13
N PRO A 57 2.60 -23.67 11.81
CA PRO A 57 3.90 -23.02 11.77
C PRO A 57 4.41 -22.85 10.34
N VAL A 58 4.96 -21.67 10.06
CA VAL A 58 5.66 -21.41 8.80
C VAL A 58 7.14 -21.25 9.09
N SER A 59 7.98 -21.92 8.30
CA SER A 59 9.43 -22.09 8.49
C SER A 59 9.83 -22.99 9.68
N GLY A 60 11.10 -23.42 9.67
CA GLY A 60 11.71 -24.15 10.79
C GLY A 60 12.20 -23.26 11.95
N LEU A 61 11.88 -21.96 11.95
CA LEU A 61 12.39 -21.02 12.94
C LEU A 61 11.77 -21.26 14.33
N LYS A 62 12.61 -21.58 15.31
CA LYS A 62 12.20 -21.86 16.70
C LYS A 62 12.90 -20.95 17.70
N ARG A 63 12.21 -20.60 18.79
CA ARG A 63 12.76 -19.88 19.95
C ARG A 63 12.26 -20.56 21.22
N GLY A 64 13.18 -21.07 22.04
CA GLY A 64 12.81 -21.87 23.22
C GLY A 64 12.03 -23.15 22.86
N GLY A 65 12.40 -23.81 21.77
CA GLY A 65 11.74 -25.05 21.29
C GLY A 65 10.43 -24.84 20.53
N LYS A 66 9.80 -23.66 20.66
CA LYS A 66 8.50 -23.35 20.03
C LYS A 66 8.65 -22.59 18.70
N PRO A 67 7.73 -22.76 17.73
CA PRO A 67 7.70 -21.97 16.51
C PRO A 67 7.70 -20.46 16.76
N VAL A 68 8.32 -19.70 15.86
CA VAL A 68 8.34 -18.23 15.90
C VAL A 68 7.24 -17.63 15.04
N LEU A 69 6.98 -18.22 13.87
CA LEU A 69 6.06 -17.72 12.86
C LEU A 69 4.98 -18.76 12.61
N ARG A 70 3.71 -18.33 12.56
CA ARG A 70 2.55 -19.19 12.32
C ARG A 70 1.54 -18.47 11.44
N LEU A 71 0.92 -19.21 10.55
CA LEU A 71 -0.26 -18.80 9.82
C LEU A 71 -1.47 -19.46 10.48
N ASP A 72 -2.34 -18.66 11.10
CA ASP A 72 -3.57 -19.17 11.71
C ASP A 72 -4.81 -18.41 11.17
N THR A 73 -4.68 -17.10 10.87
CA THR A 73 -5.67 -16.31 10.14
C THR A 73 -5.01 -15.38 9.13
N VAL A 74 -5.76 -14.96 8.11
CA VAL A 74 -5.38 -13.85 7.22
C VAL A 74 -6.27 -12.65 7.51
N LEU A 75 -5.68 -11.46 7.67
CA LEU A 75 -6.39 -10.19 7.83
C LEU A 75 -6.06 -9.27 6.67
N MET A 76 -7.09 -8.73 6.03
CA MET A 76 -6.97 -7.78 4.94
C MET A 76 -7.93 -6.59 5.10
N ALA A 77 -7.51 -5.45 4.57
CA ALA A 77 -8.35 -4.29 4.28
C ALA A 77 -8.56 -4.21 2.77
N ILE A 78 -9.81 -4.18 2.33
CA ILE A 78 -10.15 -4.06 0.91
C ILE A 78 -10.64 -2.63 0.68
N TYR A 79 -9.90 -1.89 -0.14
CA TYR A 79 -10.27 -0.59 -0.70
C TYR A 79 -10.82 -0.84 -2.11
N TYR A 80 -11.95 -0.25 -2.46
CA TYR A 80 -12.59 -0.54 -3.75
C TYR A 80 -13.36 0.67 -4.29
N PRO A 81 -13.61 0.72 -5.61
CA PRO A 81 -14.43 1.75 -6.23
C PRO A 81 -15.85 1.64 -5.69
N ALA A 82 -16.38 2.70 -5.10
CA ALA A 82 -17.70 2.71 -4.49
C ALA A 82 -18.63 3.68 -5.21
N GLU A 83 -19.88 3.25 -5.35
CA GLU A 83 -20.96 4.12 -5.79
C GLU A 83 -21.56 4.81 -4.56
N ILE A 84 -21.32 6.11 -4.46
CA ILE A 84 -21.89 6.96 -3.42
C ILE A 84 -22.51 8.17 -4.10
N ARG A 85 -23.83 8.19 -4.15
CA ARG A 85 -24.61 9.30 -4.71
C ARG A 85 -25.03 10.27 -3.60
N GLU A 86 -25.36 11.51 -3.95
CA GLU A 86 -25.79 12.53 -2.97
C GLU A 86 -27.09 12.15 -2.26
N ASP A 87 -27.93 11.29 -2.86
CA ASP A 87 -29.18 10.76 -2.33
C ASP A 87 -29.05 9.35 -1.69
N PHE A 88 -27.81 8.87 -1.49
CA PHE A 88 -27.53 7.50 -1.07
C PHE A 88 -28.11 7.18 0.31
N LYS A 89 -28.99 6.17 0.35
CA LYS A 89 -29.43 5.50 1.59
C LYS A 89 -28.59 4.25 1.79
N THR A 90 -28.08 4.02 2.99
CA THR A 90 -27.41 2.75 3.29
C THR A 90 -28.37 1.57 3.09
N SER A 91 -27.84 0.37 2.91
CA SER A 91 -28.64 -0.86 2.76
C SER A 91 -29.58 -1.14 3.95
N ASP A 92 -29.34 -0.52 5.11
CA ASP A 92 -30.23 -0.56 6.29
C ASP A 92 -31.14 0.67 6.44
N GLY A 93 -31.28 1.48 5.38
CA GLY A 93 -32.19 2.62 5.28
C GLY A 93 -31.78 3.84 6.09
N LYS A 94 -30.54 3.90 6.57
CA LYS A 94 -30.00 5.02 7.36
C LYS A 94 -29.21 5.98 6.46
N GLU A 95 -29.14 7.24 6.88
CA GLU A 95 -28.42 8.30 6.15
C GLU A 95 -26.92 8.38 6.53
N GLU A 96 -26.43 7.49 7.41
CA GLU A 96 -25.09 7.65 7.98
C GLU A 96 -24.02 6.76 7.31
N LEU A 97 -23.26 7.36 6.40
CA LEU A 97 -22.01 6.78 5.91
C LEU A 97 -20.93 6.79 7.01
N HIS A 98 -20.34 5.64 7.32
CA HIS A 98 -19.34 5.52 8.37
C HIS A 98 -17.90 5.55 7.84
N ARG A 99 -17.07 6.46 8.37
CA ARG A 99 -15.63 6.48 8.09
C ARG A 99 -14.81 5.65 9.07
N ILE A 100 -13.74 5.06 8.55
CA ILE A 100 -12.79 4.24 9.30
C ILE A 100 -11.71 5.12 9.92
N ASP A 101 -11.15 4.69 11.04
CA ASP A 101 -10.01 5.36 11.67
C ASP A 101 -8.71 4.78 11.14
N TRP A 102 -7.70 5.64 10.97
CA TRP A 102 -6.38 5.31 10.42
C TRP A 102 -5.60 4.33 11.30
N MET A 103 -5.67 4.49 12.63
CA MET A 103 -4.99 3.57 13.54
C MET A 103 -5.77 2.25 13.69
N PRO A 104 -5.14 1.08 13.49
CA PRO A 104 -5.76 -0.22 13.73
C PRO A 104 -6.34 -0.36 15.15
N ARG A 105 -7.46 -1.08 15.26
CA ARG A 105 -8.07 -1.38 16.57
C ARG A 105 -7.42 -2.63 17.19
N PRO A 106 -7.26 -2.66 18.53
CA PRO A 106 -7.48 -1.58 19.48
C PRO A 106 -6.37 -0.52 19.44
N ARG A 107 -6.75 0.76 19.34
CA ARG A 107 -5.82 1.82 18.93
C ARG A 107 -4.74 2.15 19.95
N PHE A 108 -5.12 2.29 21.21
CA PHE A 108 -4.18 2.50 22.32
C PHE A 108 -3.24 1.30 22.53
N ALA A 109 -3.69 0.09 22.20
CA ALA A 109 -2.86 -1.08 22.33
C ALA A 109 -1.92 -1.21 21.11
N THR A 110 -2.35 -0.80 19.92
CA THR A 110 -1.51 -0.67 18.71
C THR A 110 -0.43 0.40 18.88
N SER A 111 -0.73 1.54 19.53
CA SER A 111 0.28 2.58 19.84
C SER A 111 1.39 2.07 20.77
N LYS A 112 1.08 1.14 21.70
CA LYS A 112 2.11 0.45 22.50
C LYS A 112 3.02 -0.43 21.64
N GLY A 113 2.51 -1.00 20.54
CA GLY A 113 3.30 -1.73 19.55
C GLY A 113 4.35 -0.85 18.89
N TYR A 114 3.95 0.34 18.42
CA TYR A 114 4.88 1.35 17.90
C TYR A 114 5.95 1.74 18.93
N ALA A 115 5.56 1.96 20.19
CA ALA A 115 6.51 2.28 21.25
C ALA A 115 7.53 1.16 21.48
N LYS A 116 7.08 -0.10 21.51
CA LYS A 116 7.95 -1.28 21.62
C LYS A 116 8.93 -1.37 20.45
N MET A 117 8.44 -1.20 19.23
CA MET A 117 9.27 -1.22 18.01
C MET A 117 10.34 -0.13 18.02
N MET A 118 9.99 1.09 18.43
CA MET A 118 10.93 2.21 18.53
C MET A 118 11.84 2.14 19.76
N ASN A 119 11.66 1.14 20.63
CA ASN A 119 12.33 1.03 21.93
C ASN A 119 12.15 2.29 22.80
N LEU A 120 10.94 2.84 22.83
CA LEU A 120 10.56 4.03 23.60
C LEU A 120 9.50 3.69 24.67
N PRO A 121 9.45 4.44 25.79
CA PRO A 121 8.36 4.31 26.76
C PRO A 121 6.99 4.53 26.11
N TRP A 122 6.02 3.66 26.42
CA TRP A 122 4.71 3.71 25.76
C TRP A 122 3.82 4.93 26.10
N PRO A 123 3.84 5.52 27.32
CA PRO A 123 2.96 6.64 27.64
C PRO A 123 3.18 7.88 26.75
N PRO A 124 4.41 8.41 26.54
CA PRO A 124 4.61 9.58 25.69
C PRO A 124 4.26 9.30 24.22
N VAL A 125 4.63 8.14 23.68
CA VAL A 125 4.28 7.74 22.31
C VAL A 125 2.77 7.68 22.13
N THR A 126 2.07 7.06 23.08
CA THR A 126 0.61 6.94 23.04
C THR A 126 -0.07 8.29 23.22
N GLY A 127 0.43 9.14 24.12
CA GLY A 127 -0.08 10.49 24.33
C GLY A 127 0.05 11.35 23.07
N TYR A 128 1.22 11.29 22.39
CA TYR A 128 1.46 11.98 21.14
C TYR A 128 0.54 11.46 20.01
N LEU A 129 0.43 10.14 19.83
CA LEU A 129 -0.47 9.59 18.81
C LEU A 129 -1.93 9.94 19.10
N ALA A 130 -2.38 9.87 20.36
CA ALA A 130 -3.74 10.25 20.76
C ALA A 130 -4.06 11.71 20.42
N SER A 131 -3.11 12.62 20.71
CA SER A 131 -3.26 14.04 20.40
C SER A 131 -3.13 14.37 18.91
N THR A 132 -2.61 13.45 18.08
CA THR A 132 -2.32 13.70 16.65
C THR A 132 -3.15 12.86 15.69
N THR A 133 -2.93 11.55 15.59
CA THR A 133 -3.43 10.70 14.47
C THR A 133 -4.30 9.51 14.87
N LEU A 134 -4.36 9.16 16.14
CA LEU A 134 -5.03 7.94 16.62
C LEU A 134 -6.52 7.89 16.23
N PHE A 135 -7.17 9.05 16.05
CA PHE A 135 -8.57 9.18 15.63
C PHE A 135 -8.73 9.84 14.25
N THR A 136 -7.65 9.96 13.47
CA THR A 136 -7.73 10.47 12.10
C THR A 136 -8.56 9.52 11.25
N LYS A 137 -9.44 10.07 10.42
CA LYS A 137 -10.34 9.30 9.56
C LYS A 137 -9.76 9.12 8.17
N LEU A 138 -9.96 7.95 7.59
CA LEU A 138 -9.68 7.71 6.18
C LEU A 138 -10.72 8.45 5.33
N PRO A 139 -10.35 8.93 4.13
CA PRO A 139 -11.30 9.43 3.13
C PRO A 139 -12.04 8.30 2.39
N ALA A 140 -12.39 7.22 3.10
CA ALA A 140 -13.08 6.05 2.59
C ALA A 140 -14.28 5.68 3.47
N PHE A 141 -15.26 5.00 2.87
CA PHE A 141 -16.55 4.71 3.48
C PHE A 141 -16.72 3.22 3.73
N ARG A 142 -17.09 2.85 4.95
CA ARG A 142 -17.21 1.46 5.37
C ARG A 142 -18.42 0.81 4.71
N ASN A 143 -18.20 -0.36 4.11
CA ASN A 143 -19.25 -1.21 3.52
C ASN A 143 -20.13 -0.47 2.51
N ALA A 144 -19.56 0.48 1.76
CA ALA A 144 -20.29 1.16 0.69
C ALA A 144 -20.59 0.18 -0.46
N LYS A 145 -21.61 0.50 -1.27
CA LYS A 145 -21.94 -0.31 -2.46
C LYS A 145 -20.76 -0.28 -3.45
N LEU A 146 -20.41 -1.43 -4.02
CA LEU A 146 -19.39 -1.50 -5.06
C LEU A 146 -19.90 -0.76 -6.31
N ALA A 147 -19.03 -0.03 -7.01
CA ALA A 147 -19.44 0.67 -8.21
C ALA A 147 -19.88 -0.29 -9.33
N GLN A 148 -21.05 -0.04 -9.92
CA GLN A 148 -21.60 -0.83 -11.03
C GLN A 148 -21.58 -0.07 -12.37
N HIS A 149 -20.80 1.00 -12.45
CA HIS A 149 -20.71 1.86 -13.63
C HIS A 149 -19.26 2.12 -14.05
N TRP A 150 -19.05 2.41 -15.34
CA TRP A 150 -17.78 2.95 -15.83
C TRP A 150 -17.59 4.41 -15.37
N PRO A 151 -16.39 4.98 -15.43
CA PRO A 151 -16.17 6.37 -15.06
C PRO A 151 -17.08 7.29 -15.88
N GLU A 152 -17.81 8.21 -15.23
CA GLU A 152 -18.75 9.13 -15.90
C GLU A 152 -18.09 9.90 -17.05
N ASP A 153 -16.82 10.24 -16.88
CA ASP A 153 -16.02 10.88 -17.91
C ASP A 153 -15.87 10.08 -19.18
N MET A 154 -15.59 8.79 -19.03
CA MET A 154 -15.56 7.88 -20.17
C MET A 154 -16.95 7.81 -20.78
N LYS A 155 -18.01 7.77 -19.97
CA LYS A 155 -19.39 7.81 -20.46
C LYS A 155 -19.79 9.14 -21.09
N ASN A 156 -19.11 10.24 -20.81
CA ASN A 156 -19.37 11.55 -21.40
C ASN A 156 -18.49 11.81 -22.64
N ASP A 157 -17.45 10.99 -22.86
CA ASP A 157 -16.63 11.06 -24.05
C ASP A 157 -17.46 10.76 -25.30
N SER A 158 -17.53 11.72 -26.22
CA SER A 158 -18.25 11.58 -27.48
C SER A 158 -17.49 10.72 -28.51
N GLY A 159 -16.24 10.34 -28.21
CA GLY A 159 -15.43 9.46 -29.03
C GLY A 159 -15.89 8.00 -29.03
N PRO A 160 -15.23 7.14 -29.84
CA PRO A 160 -15.58 5.73 -29.98
C PRO A 160 -15.49 4.95 -28.67
N GLY A 161 -14.53 5.30 -27.80
CA GLY A 161 -14.36 4.69 -26.48
C GLY A 161 -15.55 4.95 -25.57
N GLY A 162 -15.96 6.21 -25.44
CA GLY A 162 -17.14 6.55 -24.65
C GLY A 162 -18.46 6.03 -25.24
N GLN A 163 -18.59 5.95 -26.57
CA GLN A 163 -19.75 5.32 -27.18
C GLN A 163 -19.84 3.84 -26.82
N ALA A 164 -18.74 3.10 -26.96
CA ALA A 164 -18.70 1.68 -26.63
C ALA A 164 -18.95 1.44 -25.12
N ALA A 165 -18.44 2.32 -24.25
CA ALA A 165 -18.70 2.26 -22.80
C ALA A 165 -20.19 2.42 -22.48
N ARG A 166 -20.87 3.41 -23.09
CA ARG A 166 -22.32 3.62 -22.93
C ARG A 166 -23.14 2.43 -23.42
N GLU A 167 -22.78 1.89 -24.59
CA GLU A 167 -23.48 0.73 -25.18
C GLU A 167 -23.33 -0.52 -24.31
N GLU A 168 -22.14 -0.77 -23.76
CA GLU A 168 -21.87 -1.94 -22.93
C GLU A 168 -22.57 -1.86 -21.57
N GLU A 169 -22.59 -0.69 -20.94
CA GLU A 169 -23.30 -0.52 -19.67
C GLU A 169 -24.83 -0.54 -19.81
N SER A 170 -25.35 -0.15 -20.99
CA SER A 170 -26.78 -0.26 -21.27
C SER A 170 -27.27 -1.71 -21.39
N ARG A 171 -26.35 -2.67 -21.59
CA ARG A 171 -26.66 -4.09 -21.57
C ARG A 171 -26.70 -4.52 -20.10
N THR A 172 -27.91 -4.79 -19.59
CA THR A 172 -28.20 -5.15 -18.18
C THR A 172 -27.50 -6.42 -17.67
N GLU A 173 -26.61 -7.02 -18.46
CA GLU A 173 -25.94 -8.30 -18.19
C GLU A 173 -24.45 -8.15 -17.85
N THR A 174 -23.87 -6.94 -17.95
CA THR A 174 -22.41 -6.74 -17.75
C THR A 174 -22.08 -5.60 -16.79
N ASN A 175 -21.88 -5.95 -15.51
CA ASN A 175 -21.26 -5.05 -14.54
C ASN A 175 -19.76 -4.84 -14.88
N PRO A 176 -19.18 -3.67 -14.55
CA PRO A 176 -17.76 -3.45 -14.70
C PRO A 176 -16.96 -4.43 -13.82
N LYS A 177 -15.81 -4.87 -14.35
CA LYS A 177 -14.83 -5.65 -13.60
C LYS A 177 -13.61 -4.79 -13.32
N PHE A 178 -13.06 -4.94 -12.13
CA PHE A 178 -11.94 -4.14 -11.67
C PHE A 178 -10.65 -4.95 -11.57
N PRO A 179 -9.51 -4.43 -12.04
CA PRO A 179 -8.20 -5.03 -11.77
C PRO A 179 -7.90 -5.04 -10.27
N VAL A 180 -7.13 -6.04 -9.84
CA VAL A 180 -6.80 -6.27 -8.42
C VAL A 180 -5.34 -5.92 -8.14
N ILE A 181 -5.12 -5.27 -7.00
CA ILE A 181 -3.80 -5.04 -6.41
C ILE A 181 -3.76 -5.64 -5.01
N ILE A 182 -2.82 -6.53 -4.72
CA ILE A 182 -2.53 -6.98 -3.36
C ILE A 182 -1.36 -6.14 -2.83
N PHE A 183 -1.55 -5.48 -1.68
CA PHE A 183 -0.58 -4.57 -1.10
C PHE A 183 0.06 -5.13 0.17
N SER A 184 1.39 -5.15 0.23
CA SER A 184 2.20 -5.60 1.36
C SER A 184 2.90 -4.42 2.07
N HIS A 185 2.72 -4.30 3.38
CA HIS A 185 3.31 -3.20 4.16
C HIS A 185 4.80 -3.43 4.51
N GLY A 186 5.52 -2.34 4.82
CA GLY A 186 6.89 -2.41 5.33
C GLY A 186 7.01 -2.85 6.80
N LEU A 187 8.23 -2.95 7.31
CA LEU A 187 8.49 -3.17 8.74
C LEU A 187 7.87 -2.06 9.58
N GLY A 188 7.21 -2.42 10.68
CA GLY A 188 6.45 -1.50 11.52
C GLY A 188 5.12 -1.01 10.93
N GLY A 189 4.82 -1.38 9.69
CA GLY A 189 3.60 -0.99 9.00
C GLY A 189 2.35 -1.70 9.51
N SER A 190 1.24 -1.35 8.88
CA SER A 190 -0.07 -1.98 9.05
C SER A 190 -0.85 -1.85 7.74
N ARG A 191 -1.93 -2.60 7.58
CA ARG A 191 -2.86 -2.49 6.43
C ARG A 191 -3.45 -1.09 6.25
N LEU A 192 -3.37 -0.24 7.27
CA LEU A 192 -3.92 1.12 7.28
C LEU A 192 -2.87 2.22 7.13
N CYS A 193 -1.57 1.90 7.10
CA CYS A 193 -0.50 2.91 7.01
C CYS A 193 -0.19 3.39 5.58
N TYR A 194 -0.92 2.87 4.60
CA TYR A 194 -0.78 3.17 3.16
C TYR A 194 -2.13 3.55 2.54
N SER A 195 -3.06 4.04 3.38
CA SER A 195 -4.42 4.35 2.95
C SER A 195 -4.48 5.43 1.88
N ALA A 196 -3.52 6.37 1.85
CA ALA A 196 -3.40 7.35 0.78
C ALA A 196 -3.14 6.67 -0.57
N ILE A 197 -2.20 5.72 -0.66
CA ILE A 197 -1.90 4.99 -1.90
C ILE A 197 -3.01 4.02 -2.25
N CYS A 198 -3.42 3.16 -1.31
CA CYS A 198 -4.41 2.12 -1.57
C CYS A 198 -5.77 2.71 -1.95
N GLY A 199 -6.18 3.79 -1.29
CA GLY A 199 -7.42 4.47 -1.61
C GLY A 199 -7.34 5.29 -2.90
N GLU A 200 -6.19 5.90 -3.21
CA GLU A 200 -6.02 6.59 -4.49
C GLU A 200 -6.15 5.62 -5.66
N LEU A 201 -5.43 4.49 -5.62
CA LEU A 201 -5.56 3.44 -6.63
C LEU A 201 -7.00 2.92 -6.70
N ALA A 202 -7.68 2.72 -5.57
CA ALA A 202 -9.08 2.33 -5.58
C ALA A 202 -10.00 3.37 -6.24
N SER A 203 -9.72 4.67 -6.05
CA SER A 203 -10.48 5.74 -6.71
C SER A 203 -10.30 5.76 -8.23
N PHE A 204 -9.22 5.16 -8.75
CA PHE A 204 -8.96 4.96 -10.18
C PHE A 204 -9.52 3.64 -10.75
N GLY A 205 -10.32 2.90 -9.99
CA GLY A 205 -10.98 1.69 -10.49
C GLY A 205 -10.25 0.39 -10.16
N PHE A 206 -9.45 0.34 -9.09
CA PHE A 206 -8.80 -0.90 -8.63
C PHE A 206 -9.46 -1.44 -7.37
N VAL A 207 -9.53 -2.77 -7.24
CA VAL A 207 -9.75 -3.41 -5.93
C VAL A 207 -8.39 -3.61 -5.28
N VAL A 208 -8.11 -2.87 -4.20
CA VAL A 208 -6.81 -2.89 -3.51
C VAL A 208 -6.92 -3.59 -2.16
N VAL A 209 -6.20 -4.70 -2.00
CA VAL A 209 -6.23 -5.58 -0.84
C VAL A 209 -4.96 -5.40 -0.02
N ALA A 210 -5.01 -4.55 1.00
CA ALA A 210 -3.89 -4.32 1.90
C ALA A 210 -3.87 -5.37 3.03
N LEU A 211 -2.81 -6.17 3.08
CA LEU A 211 -2.65 -7.20 4.10
C LEU A 211 -2.15 -6.64 5.42
N GLU A 212 -2.51 -7.29 6.52
CA GLU A 212 -1.83 -7.11 7.80
C GLU A 212 -1.07 -8.38 8.17
N HIS A 213 0.24 -8.36 7.96
CA HIS A 213 1.09 -9.52 8.14
C HIS A 213 1.23 -9.92 9.62
N ARG A 214 1.13 -11.23 9.89
CA ARG A 214 1.24 -11.90 11.20
C ARG A 214 2.65 -12.43 11.48
N ASP A 215 3.59 -12.08 10.62
CA ASP A 215 5.00 -12.48 10.66
C ASP A 215 5.84 -11.73 11.71
N GLY A 216 5.21 -10.91 12.55
CA GLY A 216 5.91 -10.06 13.51
C GLY A 216 6.72 -8.94 12.85
N SER A 217 6.42 -8.59 11.61
CA SER A 217 6.95 -7.38 10.95
C SER A 217 6.09 -6.15 11.22
N ALA A 218 4.79 -6.30 11.50
CA ALA A 218 3.92 -5.19 11.88
C ALA A 218 4.31 -4.62 13.25
N ALA A 219 4.00 -3.35 13.52
CA ALA A 219 4.25 -2.76 14.85
C ALA A 219 3.55 -3.57 15.97
N ARG A 220 2.30 -3.98 15.69
CA ARG A 220 1.52 -4.94 16.47
C ARG A 220 0.32 -5.38 15.67
N THR A 221 -0.04 -6.65 15.79
CA THR A 221 -1.29 -7.18 15.27
C THR A 221 -1.95 -8.18 16.23
N TYR A 222 -3.22 -8.46 15.98
CA TYR A 222 -4.09 -9.31 16.80
C TYR A 222 -4.69 -10.40 15.93
N VAL A 223 -4.50 -11.65 16.34
CA VAL A 223 -5.09 -12.82 15.69
C VAL A 223 -6.30 -13.25 16.49
N SER A 224 -7.48 -13.05 15.93
CA SER A 224 -8.72 -13.55 16.53
C SER A 224 -8.80 -15.05 16.28
N LEU A 225 -9.30 -15.83 17.25
CA LEU A 225 -9.47 -17.27 17.08
C LEU A 225 -10.95 -17.63 16.90
N PRO A 226 -11.26 -18.60 16.04
CA PRO A 226 -12.56 -19.28 16.05
C PRO A 226 -12.91 -19.78 17.45
N GLY A 227 -14.20 -19.73 17.82
CA GLY A 227 -14.66 -20.10 19.16
C GLY A 227 -14.48 -21.58 19.53
N ASN A 228 -14.08 -22.43 18.60
CA ASN A 228 -13.76 -23.85 18.81
C ASN A 228 -12.26 -24.13 19.01
N ILE A 229 -11.41 -23.11 18.93
CA ILE A 229 -9.96 -23.23 19.15
C ILE A 229 -9.63 -22.58 20.49
N GLU A 230 -9.11 -23.37 21.41
CA GLU A 230 -8.62 -22.85 22.68
C GLU A 230 -7.25 -22.20 22.48
N ALA A 231 -7.08 -20.95 22.95
CA ALA A 231 -5.86 -20.20 22.66
C ALA A 231 -4.59 -20.82 23.27
N ASN A 232 -4.73 -21.65 24.31
CA ASN A 232 -3.64 -22.40 24.94
C ASN A 232 -3.07 -23.53 24.06
N GLU A 233 -3.81 -23.98 23.04
CA GLU A 233 -3.35 -24.98 22.06
C GLU A 233 -2.40 -24.37 21.01
N ILE A 234 -2.29 -23.03 20.97
CA ILE A 234 -1.40 -22.35 20.03
C ILE A 234 0.02 -22.33 20.57
N GLU A 235 0.83 -23.27 20.08
CA GLU A 235 2.26 -23.28 20.35
C GLU A 235 3.01 -22.25 19.50
N SER A 236 3.28 -21.08 20.10
CA SER A 236 4.19 -20.07 19.55
C SER A 236 5.02 -19.40 20.65
N SER A 237 6.26 -19.04 20.32
CA SER A 237 7.17 -18.31 21.20
C SER A 237 6.96 -16.80 21.21
N THR A 238 6.18 -16.28 20.26
CA THR A 238 5.97 -14.84 20.03
C THR A 238 4.51 -14.42 20.21
N ALA A 239 3.58 -15.37 20.18
CA ALA A 239 2.18 -15.15 20.48
C ALA A 239 1.99 -14.95 21.98
N ARG A 240 1.56 -13.76 22.40
CA ARG A 240 1.06 -13.56 23.77
C ARG A 240 -0.43 -13.87 23.79
N ILE A 241 -0.77 -15.04 24.31
CA ILE A 241 -2.17 -15.49 24.50
C ILE A 241 -2.84 -14.58 25.52
N VAL A 242 -4.06 -14.14 25.22
CA VAL A 242 -4.92 -13.44 26.18
C VAL A 242 -6.23 -14.24 26.29
N ALA A 243 -6.30 -15.11 27.29
CA ALA A 243 -7.52 -15.79 27.69
C ALA A 243 -8.21 -15.01 28.81
N ASN A 244 -9.52 -15.23 29.01
CA ASN A 244 -10.47 -14.42 29.79
C ASN A 244 -10.17 -14.18 31.29
N ASN A 245 -8.94 -14.33 31.78
CA ASN A 245 -8.53 -14.03 33.16
C ASN A 245 -7.18 -13.30 33.33
N ASP A 246 -6.46 -12.96 32.25
CA ASP A 246 -5.19 -12.22 32.37
C ASP A 246 -5.41 -10.70 32.33
N ASP A 247 -5.87 -10.16 33.46
CA ASP A 247 -5.66 -8.74 33.73
C ASP A 247 -4.16 -8.50 33.95
N ASP A 248 -3.63 -7.48 33.24
CA ASP A 248 -2.33 -6.87 33.45
C ASP A 248 -2.07 -6.63 34.95
N LYS A 249 -1.41 -7.57 35.63
CA LYS A 249 -0.75 -7.32 36.91
C LYS A 249 0.59 -6.64 36.65
N GLU A 250 0.56 -5.46 36.07
CA GLU A 250 1.66 -4.50 36.17
C GLU A 250 1.14 -3.21 36.82
N HIS A 251 1.30 -3.18 38.14
CA HIS A 251 1.41 -2.02 39.02
C HIS A 251 0.14 -1.19 39.29
N GLY A 252 -0.33 -1.27 40.55
CA GLY A 252 -1.00 -0.16 41.23
C GLY A 252 -2.44 -0.40 41.67
N ASN A 253 -2.62 -0.71 42.95
CA ASN A 253 -3.89 -0.68 43.69
C ASN A 253 -4.70 0.61 43.41
N LYS A 254 -5.83 0.52 42.69
CA LYS A 254 -7.04 1.34 42.94
C LYS A 254 -8.30 0.57 42.55
N ARG A 255 -9.12 0.23 43.56
CA ARG A 255 -10.49 -0.28 43.40
C ARG A 255 -11.32 0.74 42.62
N VAL A 256 -11.69 0.42 41.38
CA VAL A 256 -12.73 1.13 40.61
C VAL A 256 -13.76 0.10 40.13
N LYS A 257 -15.04 0.45 40.32
CA LYS A 257 -16.22 -0.39 40.10
C LYS A 257 -16.13 -1.23 38.81
N ARG A 258 -16.28 -2.54 38.99
CA ARG A 258 -16.28 -3.60 37.98
C ARG A 258 -17.42 -3.38 36.97
N ARG A 259 -17.17 -2.63 35.90
CA ARG A 259 -18.03 -2.59 34.71
C ARG A 259 -17.89 -3.98 34.08
N LYS A 260 -18.98 -4.76 33.92
CA LYS A 260 -18.97 -6.08 33.25
C LYS A 260 -18.23 -5.93 31.91
N LYS A 261 -16.97 -6.38 31.85
CA LYS A 261 -16.13 -6.36 30.65
C LYS A 261 -16.79 -7.37 29.71
N GLN A 262 -17.20 -6.91 28.53
CA GLN A 262 -17.80 -7.79 27.53
C GLN A 262 -16.78 -8.88 27.21
N GLU A 263 -17.11 -10.14 27.48
CA GLU A 263 -16.21 -11.28 27.28
C GLU A 263 -15.84 -11.33 25.80
N LEU A 264 -14.54 -11.20 25.52
CA LEU A 264 -14.01 -11.32 24.17
C LEU A 264 -13.75 -12.79 23.89
N ASN A 265 -13.88 -13.19 22.63
CA ASN A 265 -13.42 -14.49 22.18
C ASN A 265 -11.88 -14.57 22.29
N PRO A 266 -11.32 -15.78 22.37
CA PRO A 266 -9.88 -15.97 22.50
C PRO A 266 -9.10 -15.33 21.34
N TYR A 267 -7.93 -14.77 21.66
CA TYR A 267 -7.04 -14.17 20.69
C TYR A 267 -5.59 -14.19 21.21
N TYR A 268 -4.64 -13.99 20.30
CA TYR A 268 -3.25 -13.73 20.68
C TYR A 268 -2.71 -12.48 19.98
N VAL A 269 -1.69 -11.88 20.62
CA VAL A 269 -1.01 -10.68 20.14
C VAL A 269 0.31 -11.07 19.52
N VAL A 270 0.58 -10.54 18.32
CA VAL A 270 1.89 -10.61 17.67
C VAL A 270 2.48 -9.20 17.66
N ASP A 271 3.59 -9.03 18.36
CA ASP A 271 4.38 -7.80 18.38
C ASP A 271 5.49 -7.85 17.35
N TYR A 272 6.04 -6.67 17.03
CA TYR A 272 7.28 -6.57 16.25
C TYR A 272 8.39 -7.47 16.82
N ILE A 273 8.93 -8.36 16.00
CA ILE A 273 10.00 -9.28 16.34
C ILE A 273 11.34 -8.63 16.00
N LEU A 274 12.11 -8.32 17.04
CA LEU A 274 13.51 -7.99 16.88
C LEU A 274 14.33 -9.27 16.69
N PRO A 275 15.25 -9.31 15.71
CA PRO A 275 16.18 -10.42 15.57
C PRO A 275 17.00 -10.63 16.83
N LYS A 276 17.26 -11.90 17.17
CA LYS A 276 17.97 -12.25 18.41
C LYS A 276 19.42 -11.78 18.29
N ASP A 277 19.88 -11.01 19.27
CA ASP A 277 21.24 -10.44 19.32
C ASP A 277 21.58 -9.52 18.12
N ASN A 278 20.57 -9.09 17.34
CA ASN A 278 20.74 -8.26 16.15
C ASN A 278 19.56 -7.28 15.94
N ALA A 279 19.24 -6.48 16.98
CA ALA A 279 18.09 -5.58 16.97
C ALA A 279 18.16 -4.44 15.94
N GLN A 280 19.35 -4.18 15.37
CA GLN A 280 19.59 -3.13 14.36
C GLN A 280 19.81 -3.72 12.96
N ASP A 281 19.25 -4.89 12.65
CA ASP A 281 19.43 -5.56 11.36
C ASP A 281 18.93 -4.78 10.13
N THR A 282 18.17 -3.72 10.34
CA THR A 282 17.70 -2.78 9.30
C THR A 282 18.62 -1.57 9.12
N SER A 283 19.68 -1.42 9.93
CA SER A 283 20.59 -0.28 9.86
C SER A 283 21.65 -0.50 8.77
N PRO A 284 21.92 0.49 7.90
CA PRO A 284 22.98 0.41 6.90
C PRO A 284 24.37 0.11 7.47
N HIS A 285 24.62 0.53 8.72
CA HIS A 285 25.92 0.43 9.38
C HIS A 285 26.01 -0.70 10.39
N ASN A 286 25.03 -1.59 10.43
CA ASN A 286 25.05 -2.70 11.37
C ASN A 286 26.14 -3.71 10.97
N PRO A 287 27.18 -3.94 11.79
CA PRO A 287 28.28 -4.84 11.45
C PRO A 287 27.82 -6.30 11.32
N LYS A 288 26.70 -6.67 11.94
CA LYS A 288 26.12 -8.02 11.82
C LYS A 288 25.29 -8.20 10.54
N GLY A 289 25.04 -7.13 9.80
CA GLY A 289 24.18 -7.15 8.62
C GLY A 289 22.73 -7.53 8.91
N VAL A 290 22.02 -7.91 7.85
CA VAL A 290 20.62 -8.32 7.93
C VAL A 290 20.51 -9.74 8.50
N ASP A 291 19.52 -9.99 9.36
CA ASP A 291 19.20 -11.36 9.78
C ASP A 291 18.40 -12.06 8.66
N HIS A 292 19.12 -12.59 7.67
CA HIS A 292 18.50 -13.26 6.54
C HIS A 292 17.66 -14.49 6.94
N LYS A 293 17.95 -15.14 8.08
CA LYS A 293 17.15 -16.28 8.54
C LYS A 293 15.76 -15.83 8.96
N LEU A 294 15.67 -14.79 9.79
CA LEU A 294 14.38 -14.23 10.20
C LEU A 294 13.67 -13.62 9.00
N ARG A 295 14.34 -12.77 8.21
CA ARG A 295 13.69 -12.03 7.13
C ARG A 295 13.18 -12.93 6.01
N THR A 296 13.93 -13.99 5.65
CA THR A 296 13.46 -14.98 4.66
C THR A 296 12.25 -15.76 5.20
N ALA A 297 12.26 -16.16 6.47
CA ALA A 297 11.12 -16.85 7.09
C ALA A 297 9.87 -15.95 7.17
N GLN A 298 10.05 -14.66 7.42
CA GLN A 298 8.97 -13.66 7.38
C GLN A 298 8.39 -13.51 5.97
N VAL A 299 9.23 -13.35 4.94
CA VAL A 299 8.77 -13.29 3.54
C VAL A 299 8.01 -14.56 3.15
N ALA A 300 8.47 -15.74 3.56
CA ALA A 300 7.75 -16.99 3.30
C ALA A 300 6.34 -16.98 3.91
N LEU A 301 6.18 -16.53 5.16
CA LEU A 301 4.85 -16.37 5.77
C LEU A 301 4.01 -15.32 5.04
N ARG A 302 4.60 -14.20 4.61
CA ARG A 302 3.88 -13.18 3.83
C ARG A 302 3.34 -13.73 2.51
N LEU A 303 4.09 -14.59 1.81
CA LEU A 303 3.63 -15.24 0.59
C LEU A 303 2.46 -16.20 0.85
N GLU A 304 2.50 -16.95 1.95
CA GLU A 304 1.37 -17.80 2.35
C GLU A 304 0.13 -16.98 2.72
N GLU A 305 0.29 -15.83 3.38
CA GLU A 305 -0.82 -14.89 3.65
C GLU A 305 -1.40 -14.31 2.35
N ILE A 306 -0.56 -14.03 1.34
CA ILE A 306 -1.00 -13.58 0.01
C ILE A 306 -1.82 -14.67 -0.68
N LYS A 307 -1.42 -15.95 -0.60
CA LYS A 307 -2.19 -17.08 -1.16
C LYS A 307 -3.56 -17.21 -0.49
N GLU A 308 -3.63 -17.12 0.84
CA GLU A 308 -4.90 -17.16 1.56
C GLU A 308 -5.79 -15.96 1.26
N ALA A 309 -5.20 -14.77 1.09
CA ALA A 309 -5.95 -13.58 0.70
C ALA A 309 -6.52 -13.69 -0.72
N PHE A 310 -5.73 -14.18 -1.68
CA PHE A 310 -6.19 -14.44 -3.03
C PHE A 310 -7.35 -15.42 -3.05
N HIS A 311 -7.29 -16.48 -2.25
CA HIS A 311 -8.40 -17.42 -2.11
C HIS A 311 -9.71 -16.77 -1.62
N VAL A 312 -9.63 -15.81 -0.69
CA VAL A 312 -10.81 -15.02 -0.29
C VAL A 312 -11.38 -14.23 -1.47
N LEU A 313 -10.53 -13.66 -2.33
CA LEU A 313 -10.98 -12.95 -3.53
C LEU A 313 -11.64 -13.88 -4.54
N GLU A 314 -11.12 -15.10 -4.72
CA GLU A 314 -11.76 -16.13 -5.55
C GLU A 314 -13.17 -16.45 -5.06
N LEU A 315 -13.34 -16.65 -3.74
CA LEU A 315 -14.65 -16.92 -3.15
C LEU A 315 -15.60 -15.75 -3.35
N LEU A 316 -15.16 -14.52 -3.11
CA LEU A 316 -15.97 -13.31 -3.36
C LEU A 316 -16.41 -13.24 -4.84
N ASN A 317 -15.46 -13.43 -5.77
CA ASN A 317 -15.73 -13.37 -7.20
C ASN A 317 -16.66 -14.51 -7.69
N GLN A 318 -16.71 -15.63 -6.97
CA GLN A 318 -17.64 -16.74 -7.24
C GLN A 318 -19.03 -16.54 -6.63
N GLY A 319 -19.26 -15.46 -5.88
CA GLY A 319 -20.52 -15.18 -5.17
C GLY A 319 -20.58 -15.74 -3.75
N GLY A 320 -19.46 -16.18 -3.17
CA GLY A 320 -19.32 -16.70 -1.80
C GLY A 320 -19.28 -15.63 -0.70
N GLY A 321 -19.78 -14.41 -0.95
CA GLY A 321 -19.72 -13.30 -0.01
C GLY A 321 -20.38 -13.57 1.34
N GLU A 322 -21.53 -14.24 1.34
CA GLU A 322 -22.23 -14.64 2.58
C GLU A 322 -21.43 -15.65 3.40
N GLU A 323 -20.72 -16.57 2.75
CA GLU A 323 -19.84 -17.50 3.44
C GLU A 323 -18.68 -16.75 4.11
N ILE A 324 -18.03 -15.84 3.39
CA ILE A 324 -16.98 -14.98 3.94
C ILE A 324 -17.51 -14.16 5.13
N ALA A 325 -18.71 -13.58 5.01
CA ALA A 325 -19.33 -12.83 6.10
C ALA A 325 -19.56 -13.69 7.35
N ARG A 326 -19.98 -14.94 7.16
CA ARG A 326 -20.22 -15.91 8.25
C ARG A 326 -18.93 -16.26 8.98
N ILE A 327 -17.85 -16.57 8.24
CA ILE A 327 -16.57 -16.98 8.83
C ILE A 327 -15.69 -15.80 9.26
N ASN A 328 -16.03 -14.57 8.85
CA ASN A 328 -15.27 -13.38 9.22
C ASN A 328 -15.19 -13.20 10.74
N LEU A 329 -13.97 -13.02 11.23
CA LEU A 329 -13.64 -12.78 12.62
C LEU A 329 -13.65 -11.28 12.96
N ARG A 330 -13.73 -10.35 12.00
CA ARG A 330 -13.91 -8.91 12.28
C ARG A 330 -15.35 -8.52 12.64
N LYS A 331 -15.97 -9.28 13.55
CA LYS A 331 -17.33 -9.08 14.07
C LYS A 331 -17.38 -8.92 15.60
N LYS A 332 -18.52 -8.46 16.13
CA LYS A 332 -18.74 -8.23 17.56
C LYS A 332 -18.35 -9.47 18.39
N GLY A 333 -17.63 -9.26 19.49
CA GLY A 333 -17.08 -10.33 20.33
C GLY A 333 -15.60 -10.64 20.06
N ASN A 334 -15.08 -10.30 18.89
CA ASN A 334 -13.67 -10.48 18.54
C ASN A 334 -12.84 -9.19 18.70
N ILE A 335 -11.53 -9.36 18.89
CA ILE A 335 -10.61 -8.26 19.14
C ILE A 335 -10.39 -7.41 17.88
N GLY A 336 -10.42 -6.08 18.06
CA GLY A 336 -10.19 -5.13 16.98
C GLY A 336 -11.29 -5.07 15.92
N SER A 337 -12.45 -5.69 16.16
CA SER A 337 -13.63 -5.55 15.32
C SER A 337 -14.24 -4.16 15.38
N SER A 338 -14.88 -3.74 14.30
CA SER A 338 -15.79 -2.59 14.34
C SER A 338 -17.17 -3.04 14.85
N SER A 339 -18.00 -2.09 15.30
CA SER A 339 -19.38 -2.38 15.66
C SER A 339 -20.24 -2.80 14.47
N LEU A 340 -19.85 -2.41 13.25
CA LEU A 340 -20.58 -2.70 12.02
C LEU A 340 -20.16 -4.04 11.38
N GLY A 341 -18.90 -4.45 11.57
CA GLY A 341 -18.33 -5.60 10.84
C GLY A 341 -18.54 -5.43 9.33
N LEU A 342 -19.10 -6.46 8.70
CA LEU A 342 -19.53 -6.48 7.29
C LEU A 342 -21.04 -6.26 7.12
N LYS A 343 -21.75 -5.78 8.15
CA LYS A 343 -23.18 -5.48 8.02
C LYS A 343 -23.40 -4.43 6.92
N GLY A 344 -24.32 -4.73 6.01
CA GLY A 344 -24.73 -3.85 4.93
C GLY A 344 -23.92 -3.94 3.65
N VAL A 345 -22.96 -4.87 3.56
CA VAL A 345 -22.34 -5.20 2.28
C VAL A 345 -23.36 -5.95 1.42
N ASP A 346 -23.52 -5.50 0.17
CA ASP A 346 -24.30 -6.19 -0.86
C ASP A 346 -23.37 -7.18 -1.58
N TRP A 347 -23.51 -8.47 -1.29
CA TRP A 347 -22.58 -9.49 -1.78
C TRP A 347 -22.80 -9.87 -3.24
N ASP A 348 -23.99 -9.63 -3.79
CA ASP A 348 -24.28 -9.91 -5.19
C ASP A 348 -23.44 -9.02 -6.11
N ASP A 349 -23.14 -7.79 -5.68
CA ASP A 349 -22.27 -6.87 -6.40
C ASP A 349 -20.82 -7.40 -6.55
N TRP A 350 -20.38 -8.30 -5.68
CA TRP A 350 -19.00 -8.83 -5.69
C TRP A 350 -18.82 -10.03 -6.61
N LYS A 351 -19.92 -10.63 -7.07
CA LYS A 351 -19.87 -11.76 -7.99
C LYS A 351 -19.36 -11.30 -9.36
N ASP A 352 -18.33 -11.97 -9.85
CA ASP A 352 -17.69 -11.72 -11.15
C ASP A 352 -17.24 -10.27 -11.35
N SER A 353 -16.90 -9.55 -10.28
CA SER A 353 -16.54 -8.13 -10.31
C SER A 353 -15.03 -7.86 -10.38
N MET A 354 -14.19 -8.90 -10.35
CA MET A 354 -12.74 -8.77 -10.30
C MET A 354 -12.03 -9.55 -11.41
N PHE A 355 -10.96 -8.98 -11.95
CA PHE A 355 -9.99 -9.72 -12.75
C PHE A 355 -8.98 -10.41 -11.82
N LEU A 356 -9.11 -11.74 -11.68
CA LEU A 356 -8.23 -12.57 -10.84
C LEU A 356 -7.08 -13.22 -11.61
N ASP A 357 -6.97 -12.96 -12.91
CA ASP A 357 -5.79 -13.27 -13.72
C ASP A 357 -5.00 -11.98 -13.96
N GLY A 358 -3.67 -12.02 -13.89
CA GLY A 358 -2.82 -10.84 -14.01
C GLY A 358 -2.90 -9.86 -12.84
N VAL A 359 -3.13 -10.36 -11.61
CA VAL A 359 -3.17 -9.54 -10.38
C VAL A 359 -1.84 -8.80 -10.17
N THR A 360 -1.90 -7.55 -9.74
CA THR A 360 -0.71 -6.79 -9.38
C THR A 360 -0.31 -7.09 -7.94
N ILE A 361 0.95 -7.42 -7.69
CA ILE A 361 1.51 -7.38 -6.34
C ILE A 361 2.25 -6.05 -6.13
N MET A 362 1.95 -5.37 -5.03
CA MET A 362 2.54 -4.08 -4.70
C MET A 362 3.02 -4.10 -3.25
N GLY A 363 4.11 -3.38 -2.94
CA GLY A 363 4.49 -3.27 -1.55
C GLY A 363 5.61 -2.28 -1.28
N HIS A 364 5.65 -1.80 -0.04
CA HIS A 364 6.60 -0.80 0.41
C HIS A 364 7.69 -1.36 1.31
N SER A 365 8.94 -0.97 1.12
CA SER A 365 10.08 -1.37 1.96
C SER A 365 10.22 -2.90 2.01
N PHE A 366 9.99 -3.53 3.16
CA PHE A 366 9.95 -4.99 3.26
C PHE A 366 8.77 -5.63 2.50
N GLY A 367 7.68 -4.89 2.27
CA GLY A 367 6.65 -5.27 1.29
C GLY A 367 7.13 -5.20 -0.15
N GLY A 368 8.10 -4.34 -0.47
CA GLY A 368 8.78 -4.33 -1.76
C GLY A 368 9.68 -5.56 -1.95
N ALA A 369 10.39 -5.98 -0.89
CA ALA A 369 11.10 -7.26 -0.88
C ALA A 369 10.15 -8.46 -1.08
N THR A 370 8.97 -8.41 -0.45
CA THR A 370 7.90 -9.40 -0.63
C THR A 370 7.39 -9.40 -2.07
N THR A 371 7.24 -8.22 -2.68
CA THR A 371 6.84 -8.04 -4.08
C THR A 371 7.82 -8.71 -5.05
N PHE A 372 9.12 -8.48 -4.89
CA PHE A 372 10.12 -9.15 -5.73
C PHE A 372 10.08 -10.66 -5.56
N GLN A 373 9.96 -11.17 -4.34
CA GLN A 373 9.87 -12.60 -4.11
C GLN A 373 8.59 -13.20 -4.72
N ALA A 374 7.45 -12.51 -4.62
CA ALA A 374 6.21 -12.95 -5.27
C ALA A 374 6.32 -12.96 -6.81
N CYS A 375 7.14 -12.07 -7.38
CA CYS A 375 7.44 -12.06 -8.82
C CYS A 375 8.46 -13.12 -9.28
N ARG A 376 9.09 -13.84 -8.35
CA ARG A 376 9.93 -15.02 -8.62
C ARG A 376 9.16 -16.33 -8.47
N GLU A 377 8.04 -16.31 -7.73
CA GLU A 377 7.32 -17.52 -7.35
C GLU A 377 6.36 -18.00 -8.46
N ASP A 378 6.66 -19.17 -9.03
CA ASP A 378 5.85 -19.80 -10.08
C ASP A 378 4.47 -20.27 -9.58
N GLN A 379 4.36 -20.66 -8.30
CA GLN A 379 3.06 -21.01 -7.70
C GLN A 379 2.07 -19.85 -7.65
N LEU A 380 2.56 -18.61 -7.82
CA LEU A 380 1.74 -17.40 -7.87
C LEU A 380 1.56 -16.95 -9.32
N SER A 381 1.25 -17.89 -10.23
CA SER A 381 1.11 -17.64 -11.67
C SER A 381 -0.01 -16.65 -12.03
N TRP A 382 -0.97 -16.46 -11.12
CA TRP A 382 -2.06 -15.47 -11.24
C TRP A 382 -1.58 -14.03 -10.99
N ILE A 383 -0.37 -13.83 -10.45
CA ILE A 383 0.28 -12.51 -10.40
C ILE A 383 0.86 -12.22 -11.78
N GLY A 384 0.51 -11.07 -12.36
CA GLY A 384 1.01 -10.64 -13.68
C GLY A 384 2.23 -9.72 -13.61
N GLN A 385 2.30 -8.84 -12.60
CA GLN A 385 3.31 -7.78 -12.51
C GLN A 385 3.52 -7.31 -11.08
N GLY A 386 4.68 -6.67 -10.82
CA GLY A 386 5.08 -6.19 -9.49
C GLY A 386 5.40 -4.70 -9.42
N VAL A 387 4.93 -4.02 -8.38
CA VAL A 387 5.21 -2.62 -8.07
C VAL A 387 5.92 -2.51 -6.72
N ALA A 388 7.23 -2.29 -6.76
CA ALA A 388 8.08 -2.23 -5.57
C ALA A 388 8.35 -0.77 -5.17
N LEU A 389 7.78 -0.36 -4.04
CA LEU A 389 7.94 0.99 -3.48
C LEU A 389 9.07 1.02 -2.44
N ASP A 390 10.13 1.74 -2.76
CA ASP A 390 11.32 1.95 -1.95
C ASP A 390 11.80 0.68 -1.24
N ALA A 391 11.95 -0.38 -2.04
CA ALA A 391 12.11 -1.74 -1.55
C ALA A 391 13.41 -1.95 -0.76
N TRP A 392 13.30 -2.71 0.33
CA TRP A 392 14.46 -3.13 1.12
C TRP A 392 15.14 -4.34 0.45
N GLY A 393 16.01 -4.05 -0.50
CA GLY A 393 16.82 -5.03 -1.24
C GLY A 393 17.58 -6.00 -0.35
N ASN A 394 18.24 -5.52 0.72
CA ASN A 394 18.98 -6.42 1.62
C ASN A 394 18.07 -7.37 2.41
N GLY A 395 16.79 -7.01 2.60
CA GLY A 395 15.79 -7.88 3.21
C GLY A 395 15.16 -8.88 2.24
N THR A 396 15.44 -8.76 0.94
CA THR A 396 14.92 -9.66 -0.09
C THR A 396 15.68 -10.99 -0.04
N PRO A 397 15.00 -12.14 -0.07
CA PRO A 397 15.66 -13.44 -0.10
C PRO A 397 16.73 -13.52 -1.21
N VAL A 398 17.84 -14.14 -0.86
CA VAL A 398 18.89 -14.49 -1.81
C VAL A 398 18.49 -15.78 -2.51
N VAL A 399 18.49 -15.72 -3.83
CA VAL A 399 18.20 -16.84 -4.71
C VAL A 399 19.48 -17.24 -5.43
N GLY A 400 19.58 -18.50 -5.82
CA GLY A 400 20.65 -19.02 -6.67
C GLY A 400 20.53 -18.54 -8.12
N ASP A 401 21.26 -19.21 -9.00
CA ASP A 401 21.36 -18.83 -10.42
C ASP A 401 20.39 -19.59 -11.33
N ALA A 402 19.57 -20.46 -10.75
CA ALA A 402 18.58 -21.21 -11.50
C ALA A 402 17.52 -20.24 -12.07
N PRO A 403 17.18 -20.32 -13.38
CA PRO A 403 16.25 -19.39 -14.02
C PRO A 403 14.87 -19.30 -13.33
N GLU A 404 14.38 -20.41 -12.79
CA GLU A 404 13.12 -20.53 -12.06
C GLU A 404 13.10 -19.76 -10.73
N GLU A 405 14.25 -19.35 -10.21
CA GLU A 405 14.33 -18.55 -8.98
C GLU A 405 14.44 -17.05 -9.27
N LYS A 406 14.57 -16.66 -10.54
CA LYS A 406 14.73 -15.26 -10.99
C LYS A 406 13.37 -14.60 -11.23
N VAL A 407 13.36 -13.26 -11.26
CA VAL A 407 12.13 -12.51 -11.52
C VAL A 407 11.60 -12.83 -12.92
N SER A 408 10.41 -13.39 -12.99
CA SER A 408 9.79 -13.89 -14.23
C SER A 408 8.67 -12.99 -14.76
N LYS A 409 8.41 -11.86 -14.09
CA LYS A 409 7.27 -10.95 -14.36
C LYS A 409 7.75 -9.50 -14.58
N PRO A 410 7.00 -8.67 -15.32
CA PRO A 410 7.26 -7.24 -15.41
C PRO A 410 7.28 -6.57 -14.02
N ILE A 411 8.23 -5.65 -13.81
CA ILE A 411 8.36 -4.92 -12.53
C ILE A 411 8.67 -3.44 -12.72
N ILE A 412 8.22 -2.64 -11.75
CA ILE A 412 8.70 -1.27 -11.55
C ILE A 412 9.23 -1.12 -10.12
N SER A 413 10.42 -0.55 -9.98
CA SER A 413 11.01 -0.15 -8.70
C SER A 413 11.01 1.37 -8.60
N LEU A 414 10.23 1.92 -7.67
CA LEU A 414 10.20 3.35 -7.37
C LEU A 414 10.95 3.60 -6.06
N SER A 415 12.11 4.23 -6.10
CA SER A 415 12.92 4.49 -4.89
C SER A 415 12.79 5.93 -4.40
N SER A 416 13.12 6.14 -3.12
CA SER A 416 13.34 7.47 -2.56
C SER A 416 14.81 7.87 -2.62
N GLU A 417 15.09 9.17 -2.78
CA GLU A 417 16.48 9.64 -2.89
C GLU A 417 17.31 9.29 -1.64
N ALA A 418 16.75 9.44 -0.44
CA ALA A 418 17.48 9.12 0.78
C ALA A 418 17.88 7.64 0.87
N PHE A 419 17.06 6.75 0.29
CA PHE A 419 17.25 5.30 0.39
C PHE A 419 18.23 4.76 -0.64
N ILE A 420 18.34 5.37 -1.83
CA ILE A 420 19.34 4.97 -2.84
C ILE A 420 20.78 5.23 -2.37
N HIS A 421 21.01 6.17 -1.45
CA HIS A 421 22.32 6.38 -0.85
C HIS A 421 22.79 5.22 0.04
N TRP A 422 21.90 4.29 0.43
CA TRP A 422 22.32 3.02 1.01
C TRP A 422 22.80 2.09 -0.10
N LYS A 423 24.07 2.24 -0.47
CA LYS A 423 24.67 1.59 -1.64
C LYS A 423 24.43 0.08 -1.70
N SER A 424 24.69 -0.68 -0.63
CA SER A 424 24.49 -2.14 -0.66
C SER A 424 23.03 -2.54 -0.88
N ASN A 425 22.08 -1.75 -0.37
CA ASN A 425 20.66 -1.94 -0.66
C ASN A 425 20.34 -1.63 -2.12
N PHE A 426 20.81 -0.48 -2.62
CA PHE A 426 20.58 -0.06 -3.99
C PHE A 426 21.18 -1.03 -5.02
N ASP A 427 22.43 -1.47 -4.81
CA ASP A 427 23.09 -2.50 -5.62
C ASP A 427 22.25 -3.78 -5.67
N ARG A 428 21.61 -4.14 -4.55
CA ARG A 428 20.73 -5.31 -4.52
C ARG A 428 19.48 -5.12 -5.38
N ILE A 429 18.88 -3.93 -5.37
CA ILE A 429 17.75 -3.58 -6.23
C ILE A 429 18.16 -3.60 -7.71
N VAL A 430 19.33 -3.05 -8.04
CA VAL A 430 19.90 -3.10 -9.39
C VAL A 430 20.05 -4.55 -9.85
N GLY A 431 20.59 -5.42 -9.00
CA GLY A 431 20.70 -6.86 -9.29
C GLY A 431 19.36 -7.52 -9.59
N ILE A 432 18.33 -7.28 -8.77
CA ILE A 432 16.98 -7.83 -8.96
C ILE A 432 16.35 -7.30 -10.26
N CYS A 433 16.52 -6.01 -10.58
CA CYS A 433 16.07 -5.44 -11.84
C CYS A 433 16.82 -6.04 -13.04
N GLY A 434 18.10 -6.39 -12.85
CA GLY A 434 18.91 -7.18 -13.79
C GLY A 434 18.28 -8.54 -14.07
N GLU A 435 17.86 -9.28 -13.04
CA GLU A 435 17.19 -10.58 -13.18
C GLU A 435 15.97 -10.49 -14.12
N ALA A 436 15.11 -9.49 -13.93
CA ALA A 436 13.93 -9.27 -14.76
C ALA A 436 14.31 -8.96 -16.23
N ARG A 437 15.34 -8.14 -16.44
CA ARG A 437 15.82 -7.77 -17.78
C ARG A 437 16.43 -8.97 -18.52
N ASP A 438 17.21 -9.78 -17.81
CA ASP A 438 17.83 -11.00 -18.36
C ASP A 438 16.76 -12.03 -18.74
N ALA A 439 15.69 -12.12 -17.95
CA ALA A 439 14.48 -12.88 -18.26
C ALA A 439 13.58 -12.23 -19.34
N ARG A 440 14.04 -11.15 -20.00
CA ARG A 440 13.33 -10.40 -21.05
C ARG A 440 11.98 -9.83 -20.61
N GLN A 441 11.82 -9.56 -19.32
CA GLN A 441 10.66 -8.87 -18.76
C GLN A 441 10.85 -7.35 -18.85
N LEU A 442 9.73 -6.62 -18.86
CA LEU A 442 9.79 -5.16 -18.78
C LEU A 442 10.19 -4.74 -17.36
N CYS A 443 11.14 -3.81 -17.26
CA CYS A 443 11.67 -3.37 -15.99
C CYS A 443 11.91 -1.86 -16.00
N TRP A 444 11.27 -1.16 -15.08
CA TRP A 444 11.53 0.25 -14.80
C TRP A 444 12.15 0.41 -13.42
N MET A 445 13.10 1.34 -13.31
CA MET A 445 13.75 1.69 -12.06
C MET A 445 13.89 3.21 -11.99
N LEU A 446 13.11 3.82 -11.10
CA LEU A 446 12.98 5.26 -10.97
C LEU A 446 13.30 5.74 -9.56
N THR A 447 13.59 7.02 -9.38
CA THR A 447 13.74 7.64 -8.07
C THR A 447 13.00 8.97 -8.01
N ILE A 448 12.20 9.16 -6.96
CA ILE A 448 11.54 10.45 -6.68
C ILE A 448 12.55 11.35 -6.00
N VAL A 449 12.94 12.44 -6.65
CA VAL A 449 14.02 13.29 -6.14
C VAL A 449 13.52 14.19 -5.01
N GLY A 450 14.36 14.37 -3.99
CA GLY A 450 14.09 15.09 -2.75
C GLY A 450 13.26 14.30 -1.74
N SER A 451 12.99 13.03 -2.01
CA SER A 451 12.15 12.17 -1.17
C SER A 451 12.95 11.35 -0.16
N THR A 452 12.25 10.86 0.85
CA THR A 452 12.81 10.03 1.93
C THR A 452 11.99 8.76 2.07
N HIS A 453 12.49 7.78 2.83
CA HIS A 453 11.85 6.45 2.89
C HIS A 453 10.37 6.47 3.26
N LEU A 454 9.94 7.38 4.15
CA LEU A 454 8.55 7.47 4.57
C LEU A 454 7.65 8.25 3.59
N SER A 455 8.20 8.85 2.53
CA SER A 455 7.46 9.61 1.52
C SER A 455 6.39 8.78 0.80
N MET A 456 6.53 7.46 0.77
CA MET A 456 5.56 6.51 0.19
C MET A 456 4.64 5.86 1.25
N SER A 457 4.48 6.50 2.41
CA SER A 457 3.59 6.04 3.49
C SER A 457 2.78 7.19 4.05
N ASP A 458 1.62 6.89 4.66
CA ASP A 458 0.70 7.89 5.19
C ASP A 458 1.36 8.81 6.23
N PHE A 459 2.44 8.36 6.88
CA PHE A 459 3.21 9.19 7.80
C PHE A 459 3.70 10.49 7.18
N SER A 460 3.97 10.52 5.87
CA SER A 460 4.50 11.73 5.23
C SER A 460 3.47 12.85 5.09
N VAL A 461 2.22 12.52 4.76
CA VAL A 461 1.10 13.46 4.70
C VAL A 461 0.47 13.73 6.05
N LEU A 462 0.54 12.76 6.98
CA LEU A 462 0.12 12.98 8.35
C LEU A 462 1.12 13.89 9.07
N TYR A 463 2.43 13.76 8.89
CA TYR A 463 3.43 14.54 9.63
C TYR A 463 4.36 15.36 8.72
N PRO A 464 3.84 16.24 7.85
CA PRO A 464 4.62 16.90 6.79
C PRO A 464 5.72 17.82 7.35
N ASN A 465 5.45 18.51 8.45
CA ASN A 465 6.45 19.35 9.12
C ASN A 465 7.56 18.51 9.74
N TRP A 466 7.22 17.38 10.35
CA TRP A 466 8.23 16.48 10.90
C TRP A 466 9.10 15.88 9.80
N MET A 467 8.48 15.48 8.67
CA MET A 467 9.20 15.04 7.47
C MET A 467 10.16 16.10 6.93
N SER A 468 9.69 17.35 6.80
CA SER A 468 10.52 18.43 6.25
C SER A 468 11.66 18.83 7.19
N PHE A 469 11.41 18.97 8.49
CA PHE A 469 12.41 19.48 9.44
C PHE A 469 13.34 18.41 9.98
N PHE A 470 12.82 17.23 10.35
CA PHE A 470 13.62 16.16 10.98
C PHE A 470 14.14 15.15 9.96
N MET A 471 13.26 14.62 9.09
CA MET A 471 13.66 13.67 8.04
C MET A 471 14.32 14.36 6.84
N LYS A 472 14.33 15.70 6.81
CA LYS A 472 14.94 16.51 5.75
C LYS A 472 14.38 16.17 4.35
N SER A 473 13.12 15.74 4.28
CA SER A 473 12.42 15.58 3.01
C SER A 473 12.31 16.94 2.33
N MET A 474 12.78 17.01 1.08
CA MET A 474 12.78 18.23 0.27
C MET A 474 11.57 18.30 -0.67
N VAL A 475 11.06 17.14 -1.09
CA VAL A 475 9.83 17.03 -1.88
C VAL A 475 8.60 17.32 -1.01
N ASN A 476 7.58 17.91 -1.61
CA ASN A 476 6.26 18.00 -0.99
C ASN A 476 5.65 16.59 -0.84
N PRO A 477 5.12 16.20 0.33
CA PRO A 477 4.56 14.87 0.51
C PRO A 477 3.44 14.50 -0.46
N GLU A 478 2.51 15.42 -0.74
CA GLU A 478 1.40 15.17 -1.67
C GLU A 478 1.90 15.01 -3.12
N ARG A 479 2.89 15.80 -3.55
CA ARG A 479 3.52 15.61 -4.87
C ARG A 479 4.28 14.28 -4.95
N ALA A 480 4.99 13.87 -3.90
CA ALA A 480 5.66 12.56 -3.88
C ALA A 480 4.67 11.40 -4.00
N PHE A 481 3.52 11.49 -3.32
CA PHE A 481 2.43 10.53 -3.50
C PHE A 481 1.88 10.55 -4.93
N TYR A 482 1.60 11.74 -5.46
CA TYR A 482 1.11 11.89 -6.82
C TYR A 482 2.05 11.23 -7.84
N LEU A 483 3.36 11.50 -7.77
CA LEU A 483 4.38 10.91 -8.65
C LEU A 483 4.43 9.38 -8.50
N THR A 484 4.27 8.87 -7.27
CA THR A 484 4.19 7.42 -7.01
C THR A 484 2.98 6.81 -7.73
N ILE A 485 1.82 7.46 -7.65
CA ILE A 485 0.56 6.99 -8.25
C ILE A 485 0.61 7.09 -9.77
N ALA A 486 1.00 8.23 -10.32
CA ALA A 486 1.10 8.43 -11.76
C ALA A 486 2.06 7.43 -12.41
N ALA A 487 3.25 7.24 -11.85
CA ALA A 487 4.20 6.24 -12.37
C ALA A 487 3.67 4.80 -12.25
N THR A 488 2.92 4.48 -11.18
CA THR A 488 2.27 3.19 -11.02
C THR A 488 1.18 2.97 -12.07
N LEU A 489 0.33 3.97 -12.31
CA LEU A 489 -0.77 3.88 -13.28
C LEU A 489 -0.24 3.77 -14.72
N GLU A 490 0.78 4.53 -15.10
CA GLU A 490 1.45 4.40 -16.41
C GLU A 490 2.07 3.01 -16.61
N PHE A 491 2.67 2.45 -15.56
CA PHE A 491 3.23 1.09 -15.59
C PHE A 491 2.12 0.06 -15.81
N LEU A 492 1.03 0.17 -15.05
CA LEU A 492 -0.10 -0.75 -15.14
C LEU A 492 -0.84 -0.65 -16.47
N ASP A 493 -1.00 0.55 -17.04
CA ASP A 493 -1.56 0.73 -18.39
C ASP A 493 -0.71 0.00 -19.45
N THR A 494 0.59 -0.12 -19.20
CA THR A 494 1.54 -0.82 -20.07
C THR A 494 1.55 -2.33 -19.91
N THR A 495 1.38 -2.84 -18.69
CA THR A 495 1.59 -4.26 -18.38
C THR A 495 0.32 -5.07 -18.22
N LEU A 496 -0.80 -4.43 -17.85
CA LEU A 496 -2.06 -5.14 -17.67
C LEU A 496 -2.66 -5.55 -19.03
N PRO A 497 -3.40 -6.67 -19.08
CA PRO A 497 -4.11 -7.06 -20.29
C PRO A 497 -5.07 -5.96 -20.76
N PRO A 498 -5.23 -5.73 -22.08
CA PRO A 498 -6.08 -4.65 -22.61
C PRO A 498 -7.54 -4.67 -22.14
N GLN A 499 -8.06 -5.84 -21.75
CA GLN A 499 -9.40 -5.99 -21.21
C GLN A 499 -9.54 -5.36 -19.81
N GLN A 500 -8.45 -5.29 -19.04
CA GLN A 500 -8.43 -4.75 -17.68
C GLN A 500 -8.18 -3.25 -17.64
N THR A 501 -7.53 -2.71 -18.68
CA THR A 501 -7.30 -1.27 -18.84
C THR A 501 -8.38 -0.61 -19.70
N LYS A 502 -9.37 -1.39 -20.15
CA LYS A 502 -10.48 -0.90 -20.96
C LYS A 502 -11.25 0.21 -20.22
N TYR A 503 -11.50 1.32 -20.91
CA TYR A 503 -12.28 2.45 -20.38
C TYR A 503 -11.70 3.13 -19.14
N ASN A 504 -10.39 2.97 -18.89
CA ASN A 504 -9.73 3.65 -17.79
C ASN A 504 -9.63 5.16 -18.03
N THR A 505 -9.54 5.94 -16.94
CA THR A 505 -9.24 7.38 -16.97
C THR A 505 -8.00 7.66 -16.11
N TRP A 506 -6.98 6.81 -16.23
CA TRP A 506 -5.79 6.86 -15.39
C TRP A 506 -4.90 8.05 -15.75
N LEU A 507 -4.12 8.50 -14.78
CA LEU A 507 -3.14 9.57 -14.96
C LEU A 507 -2.03 9.13 -15.91
N ASN A 508 -1.61 10.03 -16.80
CA ASN A 508 -0.47 9.83 -17.68
C ASN A 508 0.26 11.17 -17.85
N GLU A 509 1.39 11.33 -17.16
CA GLU A 509 2.31 12.47 -17.29
C GLU A 509 3.55 12.10 -18.13
N GLN A 510 3.55 10.93 -18.76
CA GLN A 510 4.68 10.35 -19.50
C GLN A 510 5.94 10.23 -18.62
N LEU A 511 5.78 9.95 -17.33
CA LEU A 511 6.87 9.80 -16.37
C LEU A 511 7.77 8.62 -16.73
N LEU A 512 7.21 7.54 -17.28
CA LEU A 512 7.98 6.36 -17.72
C LEU A 512 8.79 6.60 -18.99
N GLU A 513 8.45 7.65 -19.75
CA GLU A 513 9.17 8.08 -20.96
C GLU A 513 10.11 9.27 -20.69
N ALA A 514 9.93 9.96 -19.56
CA ALA A 514 10.71 11.13 -19.20
C ALA A 514 12.15 10.82 -18.77
N GLY A 515 13.03 11.79 -19.07
CA GLY A 515 14.44 11.80 -18.65
C GLY A 515 15.36 10.91 -19.48
N ASP A 516 16.64 11.28 -19.50
CA ASP A 516 17.69 10.44 -20.05
C ASP A 516 17.98 9.27 -19.10
N GLN A 517 18.17 8.07 -19.66
CA GLN A 517 18.68 6.94 -18.88
C GLN A 517 20.10 7.25 -18.45
N THR A 518 20.37 7.03 -17.17
CA THR A 518 21.72 7.14 -16.61
C THR A 518 22.08 5.85 -15.91
N LYS A 519 23.38 5.57 -15.78
CA LYS A 519 23.79 4.35 -15.07
C LYS A 519 23.47 4.51 -13.58
N PRO A 520 22.96 3.45 -12.93
CA PRO A 520 22.68 3.48 -11.49
C PRO A 520 23.83 4.03 -10.63
N ASP A 521 25.08 3.68 -10.97
CA ASP A 521 26.27 4.11 -10.23
C ASP A 521 26.66 5.58 -10.42
N GLU A 522 26.29 6.21 -11.53
CA GLU A 522 26.68 7.59 -11.89
C GLU A 522 25.78 8.65 -11.22
N THR A 523 24.70 8.21 -10.56
CA THR A 523 23.52 9.05 -10.28
C THR A 523 23.44 9.61 -8.85
N LEU A 524 24.22 9.10 -7.90
CA LEU A 524 24.08 9.48 -6.50
C LEU A 524 24.43 10.96 -6.30
N PHE A 525 23.43 11.86 -6.16
CA PHE A 525 23.61 13.30 -5.93
C PHE A 525 24.53 13.52 -4.72
N PRO A 526 25.83 13.86 -4.92
CA PRO A 526 26.77 13.94 -3.81
C PRO A 526 26.38 15.04 -2.82
N ASP A 527 25.72 16.09 -3.33
CA ASP A 527 25.30 17.25 -2.55
C ASP A 527 24.16 16.93 -1.57
N HIS A 528 23.30 15.96 -1.91
CA HIS A 528 22.19 15.52 -1.07
C HIS A 528 22.51 14.29 -0.23
N ALA A 529 23.65 13.65 -0.53
CA ALA A 529 24.14 12.49 0.20
C ALA A 529 24.20 12.81 1.70
N PRO A 530 23.52 12.02 2.56
CA PRO A 530 23.57 12.22 3.99
C PRO A 530 24.94 11.89 4.56
N ASP A 531 25.25 12.49 5.71
CA ASP A 531 26.36 12.00 6.54
C ASP A 531 26.13 10.53 6.90
N ASP A 532 27.20 9.75 7.07
CA ASP A 532 27.13 8.29 7.26
C ASP A 532 26.03 7.86 8.25
N LYS A 533 25.99 8.42 9.46
CA LYS A 533 24.98 8.08 10.49
C LYS A 533 23.50 8.25 10.07
N TRP A 534 23.23 8.91 8.94
CA TRP A 534 21.91 9.27 8.46
C TRP A 534 21.54 8.63 7.11
N VAL A 535 22.42 7.80 6.55
CA VAL A 535 22.15 6.99 5.35
C VAL A 535 20.83 6.24 5.49
N ALA A 536 20.04 6.19 4.41
CA ALA A 536 18.69 5.62 4.35
C ALA A 536 17.60 6.37 5.16
N VAL A 537 17.95 7.35 5.99
CA VAL A 537 17.01 7.99 6.92
C VAL A 537 16.62 9.39 6.48
N ARG A 538 17.60 10.25 6.15
CA ARG A 538 17.35 11.65 5.79
C ARG A 538 18.28 12.10 4.67
N LEU A 539 17.96 13.23 4.04
CA LEU A 539 18.82 13.90 3.07
C LEU A 539 19.68 14.97 3.74
N LYS A 540 20.77 15.35 3.08
CA LYS A 540 21.49 16.59 3.36
C LYS A 540 20.86 17.72 2.55
N ILE A 541 20.60 18.86 3.20
CA ILE A 541 20.08 20.05 2.52
C ILE A 541 21.20 21.09 2.43
N PRO A 542 21.77 21.33 1.25
CA PRO A 542 22.79 22.36 1.07
C PRO A 542 22.24 23.74 1.46
N ASN A 543 23.00 24.49 2.27
CA ASN A 543 22.63 25.83 2.73
C ASN A 543 21.20 25.90 3.30
N GLU A 544 20.84 24.94 4.17
CA GLU A 544 19.46 24.71 4.64
C GLU A 544 18.72 25.98 5.08
N PHE A 545 19.38 26.87 5.84
CA PHE A 545 18.78 28.14 6.27
C PHE A 545 18.26 28.96 5.09
N TRP A 546 19.12 29.17 4.07
CA TRP A 546 18.76 29.90 2.87
C TRP A 546 17.77 29.15 1.99
N ALA A 547 17.88 27.82 1.87
CA ALA A 547 16.92 27.00 1.14
C ALA A 547 15.50 27.15 1.72
N ARG A 548 15.37 27.12 3.04
CA ARG A 548 14.09 27.31 3.74
C ARG A 548 13.55 28.73 3.59
N ILE A 549 14.40 29.75 3.68
CA ILE A 549 14.01 31.15 3.46
C ILE A 549 13.51 31.36 2.03
N ARG A 550 14.22 30.86 1.02
CA ARG A 550 13.79 30.94 -0.38
C ARG A 550 12.46 30.23 -0.59
N ALA A 551 12.28 29.03 -0.05
CA ALA A 551 11.01 28.31 -0.11
C ALA A 551 9.86 29.11 0.55
N TRP A 552 10.12 29.77 1.68
CA TRP A 552 9.14 30.64 2.34
C TRP A 552 8.76 31.85 1.47
N PHE A 553 9.73 32.53 0.86
CA PHE A 553 9.45 33.62 -0.08
C PHE A 553 8.67 33.15 -1.32
N ARG A 554 9.01 31.99 -1.89
CA ARG A 554 8.26 31.39 -3.00
C ARG A 554 6.79 31.16 -2.62
N ARG A 555 6.53 30.62 -1.42
CA ARG A 555 5.17 30.42 -0.89
C ARG A 555 4.42 31.73 -0.68
N LEU A 556 5.06 32.75 -0.11
CA LEU A 556 4.45 34.06 0.05
C LEU A 556 4.09 34.70 -1.30
N ARG A 557 5.01 34.62 -2.27
CA ARG A 557 4.78 35.13 -3.63
C ARG A 557 3.61 34.41 -4.31
N ALA A 558 3.55 33.08 -4.21
CA ALA A 558 2.44 32.30 -4.75
C ALA A 558 1.10 32.68 -4.10
N ARG A 559 1.07 32.90 -2.77
CA ARG A 559 -0.15 33.35 -2.05
C ARG A 559 -0.59 34.75 -2.46
N ALA A 560 0.35 35.67 -2.68
CA ALA A 560 0.06 37.04 -3.07
C ALA A 560 -0.46 37.16 -4.51
N LEU A 561 -0.10 36.21 -5.39
CA LEU A 561 -0.47 36.23 -6.81
C LEU A 561 -1.84 35.61 -7.14
N CYS A 562 -2.62 35.16 -6.15
CA CYS A 562 -3.96 34.57 -6.32
C CYS A 562 -4.09 33.63 -7.53
N ARG A 563 -3.28 32.56 -7.58
CA ARG A 563 -3.61 31.36 -8.36
C ARG A 563 -4.32 30.37 -7.43
N ALA A 564 -5.30 29.63 -7.95
CA ALA A 564 -6.29 28.88 -7.17
C ALA A 564 -5.69 27.92 -6.12
N THR A 565 -6.50 27.61 -5.12
CA THR A 565 -6.15 27.05 -3.80
C THR A 565 -5.46 25.68 -3.78
N ASP A 566 -5.47 24.91 -4.88
CA ASP A 566 -4.92 23.55 -4.91
C ASP A 566 -3.52 23.48 -5.58
N GLU A 567 -3.19 24.37 -6.54
CA GLU A 567 -1.82 24.48 -7.08
C GLU A 567 -0.84 24.96 -5.99
N LEU A 568 -1.30 25.84 -5.11
CA LEU A 568 -0.53 26.40 -3.99
C LEU A 568 0.00 25.35 -3.01
N ASP A 569 -0.74 24.24 -2.81
CA ASP A 569 -0.33 23.17 -1.91
C ASP A 569 0.75 22.26 -2.54
N MET A 570 0.77 22.11 -3.87
CA MET A 570 1.84 21.41 -4.60
C MET A 570 3.16 22.20 -4.63
N VAL A 571 3.12 23.53 -4.47
CA VAL A 571 4.33 24.39 -4.36
C VAL A 571 4.98 24.30 -2.96
N ASN A 572 4.39 23.59 -1.99
CA ASN A 572 4.90 23.49 -0.60
C ASN A 572 6.09 22.51 -0.42
N GLY A 573 7.09 22.54 -1.31
CA GLY A 573 8.37 21.82 -1.20
C GLY A 573 9.54 22.75 -0.83
N LEU A 574 10.72 22.17 -0.57
CA LEU A 574 11.98 22.92 -0.53
C LEU A 574 12.61 23.06 -1.92
N ARG A 575 12.45 22.04 -2.76
CA ARG A 575 12.91 22.07 -4.15
C ARG A 575 12.02 22.93 -5.05
N ASP A 576 12.63 23.48 -6.09
CA ASP A 576 11.93 24.11 -7.22
C ASP A 576 11.98 23.16 -8.40
N PHE A 577 10.86 22.51 -8.68
CA PHE A 577 10.75 21.53 -9.76
C PHE A 577 10.50 22.15 -11.13
N SER A 578 10.34 23.49 -11.20
CA SER A 578 10.36 24.20 -12.48
C SER A 578 11.76 24.28 -13.09
N GLU A 579 12.81 24.03 -12.29
CA GLU A 579 14.21 24.12 -12.70
C GLU A 579 14.96 22.77 -12.65
N GLN A 580 14.41 21.74 -11.99
CA GLN A 580 15.08 20.45 -11.78
C GLN A 580 14.11 19.26 -11.95
N PRO A 581 14.59 18.09 -12.41
CA PRO A 581 13.73 16.91 -12.60
C PRO A 581 13.15 16.40 -11.26
N GLU A 582 11.88 16.02 -11.31
CA GLU A 582 11.13 15.42 -10.18
C GLU A 582 11.37 13.93 -10.03
N ILE A 583 11.54 13.25 -11.17
CA ILE A 583 11.82 11.82 -11.26
C ILE A 583 13.14 11.63 -11.99
N TRP A 584 13.91 10.68 -11.50
CA TRP A 584 15.11 10.18 -12.15
C TRP A 584 14.88 8.77 -12.68
N THR A 585 15.37 8.49 -13.90
CA THR A 585 15.23 7.20 -14.57
C THR A 585 16.58 6.47 -14.63
N HIS A 586 16.73 5.41 -13.83
CA HIS A 586 17.93 4.54 -13.83
C HIS A 586 17.83 3.46 -14.91
N LEU A 587 16.66 2.83 -15.02
CA LEU A 587 16.39 1.79 -16.02
C LEU A 587 14.99 2.01 -16.59
N ARG A 588 14.85 1.86 -17.90
CA ARG A 588 13.56 1.70 -18.58
C ARG A 588 13.73 0.72 -19.75
N PRO A 589 12.69 -0.03 -20.15
CA PRO A 589 12.73 -0.83 -21.36
C PRO A 589 12.82 0.09 -22.60
N THR A 590 13.30 -0.48 -23.69
CA THR A 590 13.26 0.19 -25.00
C THR A 590 11.83 0.21 -25.53
N ARG A 591 11.50 1.20 -26.36
CA ARG A 591 10.17 1.31 -26.99
C ARG A 591 9.77 0.04 -27.75
N SER A 592 10.71 -0.59 -28.45
CA SER A 592 10.48 -1.85 -29.16
C SER A 592 10.13 -3.03 -28.24
N GLN A 593 10.72 -3.09 -27.03
CA GLN A 593 10.37 -4.10 -26.03
C GLN A 593 8.95 -3.88 -25.49
N VAL A 594 8.56 -2.63 -25.23
CA VAL A 594 7.19 -2.27 -24.83
C VAL A 594 6.20 -2.64 -25.93
N ASP A 595 6.45 -2.24 -27.18
CA ASP A 595 5.58 -2.55 -28.32
C ASP A 595 5.46 -4.07 -28.56
N ALA A 596 6.54 -4.83 -28.35
CA ALA A 596 6.53 -6.29 -28.43
C ALA A 596 5.73 -6.93 -27.29
N HIS A 597 5.76 -6.37 -26.08
CA HIS A 597 4.93 -6.83 -24.97
C HIS A 597 3.44 -6.57 -25.24
N MET A 598 3.09 -5.34 -25.62
CA MET A 598 1.72 -4.93 -25.93
C MET A 598 1.06 -5.77 -27.04
N ARG A 599 1.82 -6.07 -28.10
CA ARG A 599 1.36 -6.97 -29.18
C ARG A 599 1.10 -8.39 -28.68
N ARG A 600 1.97 -8.94 -27.83
CA ARG A 600 1.78 -10.27 -27.24
C ARG A 600 0.52 -10.30 -26.37
N ALA A 601 0.34 -9.32 -25.47
CA ALA A 601 -0.84 -9.21 -24.61
C ALA A 601 -2.16 -9.10 -25.40
N SER A 602 -2.14 -8.38 -26.52
CA SER A 602 -3.31 -8.25 -27.41
C SER A 602 -3.65 -9.57 -28.13
N SER A 603 -2.64 -10.36 -28.51
CA SER A 603 -2.83 -11.64 -29.22
C SER A 603 -3.40 -12.75 -28.32
N THR A 604 -2.95 -12.84 -27.06
CA THR A 604 -3.48 -13.80 -26.08
C THR A 604 -4.95 -13.51 -25.74
N GLY A 605 -5.35 -12.24 -25.73
CA GLY A 605 -6.75 -11.83 -25.53
C GLY A 605 -7.71 -12.20 -26.67
N GLN A 606 -7.22 -12.33 -27.92
CA GLN A 606 -8.05 -12.79 -29.04
C GLN A 606 -8.23 -14.32 -29.06
N GLY A 607 -7.23 -15.09 -28.62
CA GLY A 607 -7.29 -16.55 -28.55
C GLY A 607 -8.39 -17.09 -27.61
N GLN A 608 -8.60 -16.44 -26.46
CA GLN A 608 -9.65 -16.83 -25.50
C GLN A 608 -11.08 -16.54 -26.00
N ARG A 609 -11.29 -15.58 -26.92
CA ARG A 609 -12.60 -15.37 -27.55
C ARG A 609 -13.00 -16.50 -28.50
N SER A 610 -12.02 -17.16 -29.16
CA SER A 610 -12.31 -18.25 -30.10
C SER A 610 -12.68 -19.59 -29.40
N SER A 611 -12.15 -19.83 -28.19
CA SER A 611 -12.40 -21.07 -27.45
C SER A 611 -13.70 -21.07 -26.63
N ARG A 612 -14.26 -19.89 -26.32
CA ARG A 612 -15.59 -19.76 -25.68
C ARG A 612 -16.76 -19.72 -26.66
N ALA A 613 -16.50 -19.49 -27.95
CA ALA A 613 -17.53 -19.55 -29.00
C ALA A 613 -17.72 -20.97 -29.58
N SER A 614 -16.98 -21.97 -29.09
CA SER A 614 -16.96 -23.33 -29.63
C SER A 614 -17.23 -24.43 -28.58
N LYS A 615 -17.87 -24.10 -27.45
CA LYS A 615 -18.40 -25.08 -26.50
C LYS A 615 -19.81 -24.76 -26.06
#